data_AF-A0A936PHW6-F1
#
_entry.id   AF-A0A936PHW6-F1
#
_cell.length_a   1.000
_cell.length_b   1.000
_cell.length_c   1.000
_cell.angle_alpha   90.00
_cell.angle_beta   90.00
_cell.angle_gamma   90.00
#
_symmetry.space_group_name_H-M   'P 1'
#
loop_
_entity.id
_entity.type
_entity.pdbx_description
1 polymer ?
#
loop_
_entity_poly.entity_id
_entity_poly.type
_entity_poly.pdbx_seq_one_letter_code
_entity_poly.pdbx_strand_id
1 'polypeptide(L)' 'MLIAFPPKRFNNSVSLVAKGYFTIGRKKLADNQFPPEVVKKDGYILNKPIEWT' A
#
# COMPACT_ATOMS: atom_id res chain seq x y z
N MET A 1 -14.62 6.53 5.28
CA MET A 1 -13.33 5.84 5.29
C MET A 1 -13.46 4.63 4.38
N LEU A 2 -12.59 4.54 3.37
CA LEU A 2 -12.57 3.49 2.36
C LEU A 2 -11.30 2.67 2.57
N ILE A 3 -11.41 1.34 2.58
CA ILE A 3 -10.28 0.44 2.81
C ILE A 3 -9.97 -0.35 1.55
N ALA A 4 -8.71 -0.30 1.10
CA ALA A 4 -8.21 -1.08 -0.01
C ALA A 4 -7.38 -2.26 0.53
N PHE A 5 -7.91 -3.47 0.42
CA PHE A 5 -7.22 -4.68 0.87
C PHE A 5 -6.26 -5.20 -0.20
N PRO A 6 -5.02 -5.60 0.15
CA PRO A 6 -4.14 -6.31 -0.78
C PRO A 6 -4.75 -7.67 -1.17
N PRO A 7 -4.35 -8.24 -2.32
CA PRO A 7 -4.71 -9.61 -2.66
C PRO A 7 -4.27 -10.57 -1.54
N LYS A 8 -5.17 -11.46 -1.11
CA LYS A 8 -4.94 -12.46 -0.05
C LYS A 8 -4.70 -11.88 1.36
N ARG A 9 -4.94 -10.58 1.58
CA ARG A 9 -4.90 -9.96 2.92
C ARG A 9 -6.21 -9.23 3.18
N PHE A 10 -7.23 -10.00 3.54
CA PHE A 10 -8.55 -9.51 3.90
C PHE A 10 -8.81 -9.78 5.39
N ASN A 11 -9.40 -8.81 6.09
CA ASN A 11 -9.76 -8.95 7.50
C ASN A 11 -11.22 -8.53 7.71
N ASN A 12 -12.05 -9.48 8.20
CA ASN A 12 -13.47 -9.31 8.44
C ASN A 12 -13.78 -8.23 9.50
N SER A 13 -12.99 -8.12 10.56
CA SER A 13 -13.27 -7.12 11.61
C SER A 13 -13.08 -5.70 11.08
N VAL A 14 -12.09 -5.51 10.20
CA VAL A 14 -11.77 -4.22 9.59
C VAL A 14 -12.76 -3.85 8.49
N SER A 15 -13.27 -4.83 7.73
CA SER A 15 -14.29 -4.58 6.71
C SER A 15 -15.64 -4.16 7.30
N LEU A 16 -16.01 -4.70 8.46
CA LEU A 16 -17.28 -4.39 9.15
C LEU A 16 -17.35 -2.97 9.72
N VAL A 17 -16.21 -2.39 10.13
CA VAL A 17 -16.14 -1.03 10.68
C VAL A 17 -15.94 0.03 9.57
N ALA A 18 -15.56 -0.39 8.37
CA ALA A 18 -15.35 0.51 7.25
C ALA A 18 -16.68 0.97 6.63
N LYS A 19 -16.72 2.22 6.13
CA LYS A 19 -17.87 2.70 5.34
C LYS A 19 -17.94 2.04 3.96
N GLY A 20 -16.85 1.42 3.51
CA GLY A 20 -16.75 0.65 2.28
C GLY A 20 -15.35 0.06 2.14
N TYR A 21 -15.24 -1.03 1.37
CA TYR A 21 -13.95 -1.67 1.09
C TYR A 21 -13.92 -2.28 -0.31
N PHE A 22 -12.71 -2.47 -0.84
CA PHE A 22 -12.48 -3.24 -2.06
C PHE A 22 -11.11 -3.90 -2.01
N THR A 23 -10.87 -4.88 -2.88
CA THR A 23 -9.57 -5.55 -3.01
C THR A 23 -8.82 -4.95 -4.19
N ILE A 24 -7.61 -4.44 -3.97
CA ILE A 24 -6.75 -3.97 -5.06
C ILE A 24 -6.12 -5.17 -5.78
N GLY A 25 -6.18 -5.19 -7.11
CA GLY A 25 -5.60 -6.26 -7.92
C GLY A 25 -4.08 -6.31 -7.81
N ARG A 26 -3.49 -7.52 -7.83
CA ARG A 26 -2.04 -7.75 -7.68
C ARG A 26 -1.21 -6.94 -8.67
N LYS A 27 -1.61 -6.93 -9.95
CA LYS A 27 -0.91 -6.20 -11.00
C LYS A 27 -0.87 -4.70 -10.72
N LYS A 28 -2.04 -4.10 -10.42
CA LYS A 28 -2.12 -2.68 -10.07
C LYS A 28 -1.27 -2.33 -8.85
N LEU A 29 -1.26 -3.18 -7.83
CA LEU A 29 -0.43 -2.95 -6.65
C LEU A 29 1.06 -2.99 -6.99
N ALA A 30 1.53 -3.98 -7.75
CA ALA A 30 2.93 -4.10 -8.14
C ALA A 30 3.40 -2.95 -9.05
N ASP A 31 2.56 -2.54 -10.00
CA ASP A 31 2.89 -1.49 -10.97
C ASP A 31 2.93 -0.08 -10.35
N ASN A 32 2.29 0.12 -9.19
CA ASN A 32 2.15 1.43 -8.53
C ASN A 32 2.89 1.47 -7.19
N GLN A 33 4.10 0.90 -7.12
CA GLN A 33 5.00 1.05 -5.99
C GLN A 33 5.89 2.29 -6.15
N PHE A 34 6.30 2.88 -5.04
CA PHE A 34 7.35 3.89 -5.06
C PHE A 34 8.67 3.27 -5.54
N PRO A 35 9.53 4.06 -6.22
CA PRO A 35 10.88 3.63 -6.51
C PRO A 35 11.67 3.37 -5.22
N PRO A 36 12.79 2.64 -5.28
CA PRO A 36 13.63 2.35 -4.12
C PRO A 36 14.12 3.60 -3.38
N GLU A 37 14.30 4.70 -4.11
CA GLU A 37 14.75 5.98 -3.57
C GLU A 37 13.75 7.08 -3.96
N VAL A 38 13.29 7.85 -2.98
CA VAL A 38 12.40 8.99 -3.20
C VAL A 38 13.01 10.24 -2.60
N VAL A 39 13.30 11.24 -3.44
CA VAL A 39 13.81 12.55 -3.02
C VAL A 39 12.64 13.42 -2.58
N LYS A 40 12.64 13.82 -1.31
CA LYS A 40 11.66 14.78 -0.79
C LYS A 40 12.00 16.21 -1.23
N LYS A 41 11.02 17.11 -1.12
CA LYS A 41 11.16 18.53 -1.48
C LYS A 41 12.19 19.28 -0.64
N ASP A 42 12.49 18.78 0.55
CA ASP A 42 13.50 19.31 1.49
C ASP A 42 14.91 18.76 1.24
N GLY A 43 15.09 17.90 0.22
CA GLY A 43 16.38 17.29 -0.13
C GLY A 43 16.67 15.97 0.61
N TYR A 44 15.80 15.52 1.52
CA TYR A 44 15.98 14.25 2.21
C TYR A 44 15.61 13.05 1.31
N ILE A 45 16.44 12.00 1.30
CA ILE A 45 16.23 10.80 0.50
C ILE A 45 15.61 9.69 1.37
N LEU A 46 14.44 9.21 0.97
CA LEU A 46 13.82 8.02 1.54
C LEU A 46 14.29 6.79 0.77
N ASN A 47 14.96 5.87 1.46
CA ASN A 47 15.36 4.59 0.91
C ASN A 47 14.42 3.49 1.37
N LYS A 48 14.01 2.62 0.45
CA LYS A 48 13.25 1.41 0.78
C LYS A 48 14.12 0.47 1.62
N PRO A 49 13.70 0.06 2.83
CA PRO A 49 14.38 -0.96 3.62
C PRO A 49 14.47 -2.30 2.88
N ILE A 50 15.62 -2.96 2.98
CA ILE A 50 15.89 -4.27 2.34
C ILE A 50 14.88 -5.33 2.83
N GLU A 51 14.49 -5.25 4.10
CA GLU A 51 13.52 -6.14 4.76
C GLU A 51 12.08 -6.06 4.21
N TRP A 52 11.74 -5.05 3.40
CA TRP A 52 10.42 -4.89 2.77
C TRP A 52 10.33 -5.52 1.36
N THR A 53 11.26 -6.42 1.05
CA THR A 53 11.30 -7.13 -0.24
C THR A 53 10.42 -8.37 -0.20
#